data_AF-A0A6V7Y2W7-F1
#
_entry.id   AF-A0A6V7Y2W7-F1
#
_cell.length_a   1.000
_cell.length_b   1.000
_cell.length_c   1.000
_cell.angle_alpha   90.00
_cell.angle_beta   90.00
_cell.angle_gamma   90.00
#
_symmetry.space_group_name_H-M   'P 1'
#
loop_
_entity.id
_entity.type
_entity.pdbx_description
1 polymer ?
#
loop_
_entity_poly.entity_id
_entity_poly.type
_entity_poly.pdbx_seq_one_letter_code
_entity_poly.pdbx_strand_id
1 'polypeptide(L)'
;MHPLLVEVVSYASYESHGENIEAGRGEDERALLTTSRFPLPMQNCPIVLLNIVGTCRQDIISHSLTNDEQTASAIQLISSLYDKVSPNISVVVICLYLFQKECIQKEFEKLNWNVLVVSVDGYQAQECDVVVLVTTRSSNRSGGLGDSSDFLRDDCRATVALSRAKHGLFLVGDIETLRGGKVWSRFIDRASDFTMVVGQEYLNVLRSGSCKRDRFGQLLSASGRVVANFVDEVVPNSSNNNNLQRVEWLEMKLGDEMDQVLVELKIGRDKHPMYGNNGKELLLLEPIKCSNVTNVEAMDTSLANAWKTIMGLGVRIHGEEEENKIIFFIHLNFVKMSLNVFRF
;
A
#
# COMPACT_ATOMS: atom_id res chain seq x y z
N MET A 1 -11.00 -7.74 16.95
CA MET A 1 -10.11 -7.08 15.99
C MET A 1 -9.02 -6.29 16.72
N HIS A 2 -7.80 -6.25 16.18
CA HIS A 2 -6.65 -5.46 16.65
C HIS A 2 -6.98 -3.96 16.59
N PRO A 3 -6.53 -3.12 17.55
CA PRO A 3 -6.83 -1.68 17.55
C PRO A 3 -6.56 -0.98 16.22
N LEU A 4 -5.39 -1.20 15.62
CA LEU A 4 -5.07 -0.64 14.29
C LEU A 4 -6.03 -1.09 13.18
N LEU A 5 -6.46 -2.35 13.18
CA LEU A 5 -7.47 -2.82 12.21
C LEU A 5 -8.81 -2.09 12.43
N VAL A 6 -9.21 -1.89 13.69
CA VAL A 6 -10.43 -1.14 14.03
C VAL A 6 -10.33 0.30 13.58
N GLU A 7 -9.20 0.97 13.84
CA GLU A 7 -8.97 2.36 13.42
C GLU A 7 -9.12 2.54 11.91
N VAL A 8 -8.45 1.69 11.12
CA VAL A 8 -8.50 1.78 9.66
C VAL A 8 -9.89 1.44 9.11
N VAL A 9 -10.56 0.43 9.67
CA VAL A 9 -11.93 0.05 9.26
C VAL A 9 -12.96 1.11 9.69
N SER A 10 -12.83 1.69 10.89
CA SER A 10 -13.68 2.78 11.39
C SER A 10 -13.64 3.97 10.44
N TYR A 11 -12.43 4.43 10.11
CA TYR A 11 -12.20 5.50 9.14
C TYR A 11 -12.79 5.19 7.76
N ALA A 12 -12.58 3.96 7.27
CA ALA A 12 -12.99 3.57 5.94
C ALA A 12 -14.52 3.48 5.77
N SER A 13 -15.24 3.02 6.79
CA SER A 13 -16.64 2.60 6.68
C SER A 13 -17.62 3.42 7.51
N TYR A 14 -17.20 3.96 8.66
CA TYR A 14 -18.11 4.47 9.70
C TYR A 14 -17.95 5.99 9.90
N GLU A 15 -16.73 6.52 9.91
CA GLU A 15 -16.48 7.94 10.19
C GLU A 15 -17.15 8.87 9.16
N SER A 16 -17.24 8.44 7.89
CA SER A 16 -17.94 9.20 6.86
C SER A 16 -19.45 9.35 7.11
N HIS A 17 -20.01 8.54 8.01
CA HIS A 17 -21.41 8.57 8.43
C HIS A 17 -21.58 9.20 9.83
N GLY A 18 -20.51 9.74 10.42
CA GLY A 18 -20.52 10.30 11.76
C GLY A 18 -20.48 9.25 12.88
N GLU A 19 -20.18 8.00 12.54
CA GLU A 19 -20.04 6.89 13.49
C GLU A 19 -18.56 6.63 13.76
N ASN A 20 -18.20 6.25 14.99
CA ASN A 20 -16.85 5.84 15.32
C ASN A 20 -16.88 4.52 16.09
N ILE A 21 -16.06 3.56 15.65
CA ILE A 21 -15.92 2.27 16.31
C ILE A 21 -14.66 2.26 17.15
N GLU A 22 -14.81 1.91 18.42
CA GLU A 22 -13.70 1.74 19.33
C GLU A 22 -13.32 0.26 19.48
N ALA A 23 -12.03 0.01 19.66
CA ALA A 23 -11.53 -1.35 19.87
C ALA A 23 -11.88 -1.83 21.29
N GLY A 24 -12.73 -2.85 21.39
CA GLY A 24 -13.07 -3.46 22.69
C GLY A 24 -11.97 -4.34 23.30
N ARG A 25 -10.77 -4.44 22.68
CA ARG A 25 -9.64 -5.29 23.10
C ARG A 25 -8.33 -4.57 22.83
N GLY A 26 -7.35 -4.77 23.71
CA GLY A 26 -6.01 -4.18 23.57
C GLY A 26 -5.15 -4.82 22.47
N GLU A 27 -4.03 -4.17 22.15
CA GLU A 27 -3.04 -4.67 21.20
C GLU A 27 -2.49 -6.04 21.63
N ASP A 28 -2.11 -6.19 22.91
CA ASP A 28 -1.55 -7.43 23.45
C ASP A 28 -2.48 -8.65 23.25
N GLU A 29 -3.80 -8.45 23.39
CA GLU A 29 -4.82 -9.50 23.16
C GLU A 29 -5.05 -9.81 21.68
N ARG A 30 -4.55 -8.94 20.78
CA ARG A 30 -4.75 -9.02 19.34
C ARG A 30 -3.46 -9.08 18.55
N ALA A 31 -2.32 -9.30 19.20
CA ALA A 31 -1.00 -9.24 18.58
C ALA A 31 -0.46 -10.58 18.01
N LEU A 32 -1.30 -11.62 17.84
CA LEU A 32 -0.83 -12.93 17.36
C LEU A 32 -0.03 -12.88 16.05
N LEU A 33 -0.42 -12.02 15.09
CA LEU A 33 0.36 -11.84 13.86
C LEU A 33 1.58 -10.94 14.07
N THR A 34 1.41 -9.81 14.77
CA THR A 34 2.44 -8.77 14.93
C THR A 34 3.60 -9.21 15.84
N THR A 35 3.34 -10.10 16.80
CA THR A 35 4.36 -10.72 17.67
C THR A 35 4.94 -12.02 17.11
N SER A 36 4.39 -12.53 16.00
CA SER A 36 4.92 -13.72 15.34
C SER A 36 6.25 -13.46 14.63
N ARG A 37 6.91 -14.54 14.19
CA ARG A 37 8.10 -14.45 13.33
C ARG A 37 7.77 -14.15 11.86
N PHE A 38 6.49 -13.92 11.55
CA PHE A 38 6.10 -13.63 10.18
C PHE A 38 6.65 -12.27 9.75
N PRO A 39 7.34 -12.20 8.61
CA PRO A 39 8.00 -10.98 8.19
C PRO A 39 7.01 -10.00 7.55
N LEU A 40 6.31 -9.22 8.37
CA LEU A 40 5.43 -8.14 7.93
C LEU A 40 6.22 -7.01 7.23
N PRO A 41 5.67 -6.33 6.21
CA PRO A 41 6.31 -5.17 5.57
C PRO A 41 6.70 -4.09 6.56
N MET A 42 5.76 -3.72 7.43
CA MET A 42 6.01 -2.87 8.60
C MET A 42 5.93 -3.69 9.87
N GLN A 43 6.95 -3.56 10.71
CA GLN A 43 6.94 -4.19 12.03
C GLN A 43 5.76 -3.68 12.85
N ASN A 44 5.13 -4.58 13.61
CA ASN A 44 3.96 -4.30 14.45
C ASN A 44 2.69 -3.84 13.69
N CYS A 45 2.69 -3.85 12.35
CA CYS A 45 1.48 -3.54 11.59
C CYS A 45 0.73 -4.83 11.20
N PRO A 46 -0.52 -5.06 11.67
CA PRO A 46 -1.32 -6.22 11.30
C PRO A 46 -1.91 -6.17 9.88
N ILE A 47 -1.61 -5.12 9.09
CA ILE A 47 -2.17 -4.91 7.75
C ILE A 47 -1.07 -5.02 6.71
N VAL A 48 -1.33 -5.83 5.67
CA VAL A 48 -0.48 -5.95 4.49
C VAL A 48 -1.30 -5.64 3.25
N LEU A 49 -0.88 -4.64 2.49
CA LEU A 49 -1.46 -4.26 1.21
C LEU A 49 -0.58 -4.86 0.09
N LEU A 50 -1.03 -5.95 -0.52
CA LEU A 50 -0.29 -6.67 -1.55
C LEU A 50 -0.86 -6.35 -2.93
N ASN A 51 -0.19 -5.44 -3.64
CA ASN A 51 -0.54 -5.02 -4.99
C ASN A 51 -0.14 -6.07 -6.03
N ILE A 52 -1.14 -6.77 -6.57
CA ILE A 52 -0.99 -7.79 -7.61
C ILE A 52 -1.93 -7.46 -8.77
N VAL A 53 -1.32 -6.95 -9.83
CA VAL A 53 -2.00 -6.67 -11.11
C VAL A 53 -1.97 -7.92 -11.96
N GLY A 54 -3.13 -8.37 -12.44
CA GLY A 54 -3.25 -9.58 -13.25
C GLY A 54 -4.33 -9.45 -14.32
N THR A 55 -4.46 -10.46 -15.16
CA THR A 55 -5.51 -10.49 -16.19
C THR A 55 -6.74 -11.17 -15.64
N CYS A 56 -7.88 -10.48 -15.61
CA CYS A 56 -9.13 -11.09 -15.17
C CYS A 56 -9.68 -12.04 -16.24
N ARG A 57 -10.04 -13.26 -15.85
CA ARG A 57 -10.82 -14.20 -16.67
C ARG A 57 -12.24 -14.30 -16.14
N GLN A 58 -13.19 -14.49 -17.04
CA GLN A 58 -14.60 -14.66 -16.71
C GLN A 58 -15.04 -16.10 -16.95
N ASP A 59 -15.78 -16.66 -16.00
CA ASP A 59 -16.47 -17.93 -16.18
C ASP A 59 -17.63 -17.77 -17.17
N ILE A 60 -17.81 -18.77 -18.04
CA ILE A 60 -18.76 -18.70 -19.16
C ILE A 60 -20.21 -18.74 -18.66
N ILE A 61 -20.48 -19.44 -17.56
CA ILE A 61 -21.85 -19.72 -17.07
C ILE A 61 -22.25 -18.72 -15.99
N SER A 62 -21.43 -18.58 -14.96
CA SER A 62 -21.72 -17.74 -13.80
C SER A 62 -21.41 -16.26 -14.04
N HIS A 63 -20.66 -15.94 -15.09
CA HIS A 63 -20.08 -14.61 -15.33
C HIS A 63 -19.22 -14.08 -14.19
N SER A 64 -18.87 -14.92 -13.21
CA SER A 64 -17.96 -14.57 -12.12
C SER A 64 -16.52 -14.50 -12.62
N LEU A 65 -15.67 -13.76 -11.91
CA LEU A 65 -14.30 -13.52 -12.31
C LEU A 65 -13.29 -14.29 -11.47
N THR A 66 -12.11 -14.48 -12.06
CA THR A 66 -10.90 -14.97 -11.40
C THR A 66 -9.68 -14.23 -11.93
N ASN A 67 -8.61 -14.24 -11.14
CA ASN A 67 -7.32 -13.65 -11.46
C ASN A 67 -6.23 -14.63 -11.02
N ASP A 68 -5.49 -15.17 -11.99
CA ASP A 68 -4.54 -16.26 -11.75
C ASP A 68 -3.29 -15.75 -11.02
N GLU A 69 -2.87 -14.51 -11.28
CA GLU A 69 -1.74 -13.88 -10.58
C GLU A 69 -2.05 -13.67 -9.09
N GLN A 70 -3.26 -13.19 -8.78
CA GLN A 70 -3.73 -13.07 -7.39
C GLN A 70 -3.90 -14.44 -6.72
N THR A 71 -4.38 -15.45 -7.46
CA THR A 71 -4.44 -16.84 -6.98
C THR A 71 -3.06 -17.32 -6.56
N ALA A 72 -2.07 -17.28 -7.47
CA ALA A 72 -0.71 -17.73 -7.19
C ALA A 72 -0.07 -16.99 -6.01
N SER A 73 -0.31 -15.68 -5.92
CA SER A 73 0.18 -14.84 -4.82
C SER A 73 -0.44 -15.21 -3.47
N ALA A 74 -1.74 -15.48 -3.43
CA ALA A 74 -2.43 -15.94 -2.23
C ALA A 74 -1.90 -17.30 -1.76
N ILE A 75 -1.70 -18.26 -2.67
CA ILE A 75 -1.10 -19.57 -2.34
C ILE A 75 0.30 -19.40 -1.72
N GLN A 76 1.15 -18.58 -2.33
CA GLN A 76 2.51 -18.31 -1.84
C GLN A 76 2.52 -17.66 -0.45
N LEU A 77 1.63 -16.69 -0.25
CA LEU A 77 1.47 -16.01 1.04
C LEU A 77 1.02 -16.98 2.12
N ILE A 78 0.03 -17.82 1.83
CA ILE A 78 -0.55 -18.76 2.79
C ILE A 78 0.43 -19.86 3.15
N SER A 79 1.20 -20.38 2.18
CA SER A 79 2.34 -21.27 2.46
C SER A 79 3.25 -20.66 3.53
N SER A 80 3.62 -19.39 3.34
CA SER A 80 4.54 -18.69 4.23
C SER A 80 3.93 -18.41 5.60
N LEU A 81 2.61 -18.23 5.70
CA LEU A 81 1.89 -18.06 6.97
C LEU A 81 1.93 -19.37 7.77
N TYR A 82 1.53 -20.49 7.16
CA TYR A 82 1.54 -21.79 7.84
C TYR A 82 2.94 -22.21 8.30
N ASP A 83 3.98 -21.92 7.51
CA ASP A 83 5.36 -22.24 7.88
C ASP A 83 5.87 -21.43 9.08
N LYS A 84 5.37 -20.19 9.30
CA LYS A 84 6.00 -19.22 10.21
C LYS A 84 5.16 -18.77 11.41
N VAL A 85 3.84 -18.96 11.38
CA VAL A 85 2.90 -18.31 12.31
C VAL A 85 2.41 -19.22 13.45
N SER A 86 2.86 -20.49 13.55
CA SER A 86 2.45 -21.47 14.58
C SER A 86 1.11 -22.17 14.24
N PRO A 87 0.91 -23.45 14.60
CA PRO A 87 -0.29 -24.23 14.27
C PRO A 87 -1.61 -23.73 14.90
N ASN A 88 -1.58 -22.70 15.76
CA ASN A 88 -2.74 -22.28 16.56
C ASN A 88 -3.47 -21.04 16.00
N ILE A 89 -3.06 -20.51 14.84
CA ILE A 89 -3.71 -19.34 14.24
C ILE A 89 -4.61 -19.79 13.11
N SER A 90 -5.89 -19.46 13.22
CA SER A 90 -6.85 -19.71 12.15
C SER A 90 -6.61 -18.75 10.98
N VAL A 91 -6.59 -19.29 9.77
CA VAL A 91 -6.46 -18.51 8.53
C VAL A 91 -7.67 -18.80 7.65
N VAL A 92 -8.32 -17.74 7.15
CA VAL A 92 -9.42 -17.83 6.20
C VAL A 92 -9.11 -17.01 4.97
N VAL A 93 -9.39 -17.58 3.79
CA VAL A 93 -9.32 -16.86 2.52
C VAL A 93 -10.72 -16.38 2.15
N ILE A 94 -10.90 -15.07 2.05
CA ILE A 94 -12.14 -14.46 1.62
C ILE A 94 -11.96 -13.98 0.18
N CYS A 95 -12.83 -14.42 -0.71
CA CYS A 95 -12.85 -13.98 -2.10
C CYS A 95 -14.09 -13.12 -2.34
N LEU A 96 -13.90 -12.03 -3.08
CA LEU A 96 -15.03 -11.21 -3.52
C LEU A 96 -15.85 -11.89 -4.63
N TYR A 97 -15.22 -12.76 -5.43
CA TYR A 97 -15.85 -13.45 -6.55
C TYR A 97 -15.91 -14.96 -6.32
N LEU A 98 -17.01 -15.59 -6.74
CA LEU A 98 -17.23 -17.03 -6.56
C LEU A 98 -16.23 -17.86 -7.38
N PHE A 99 -15.97 -17.48 -8.63
CA PHE A 99 -15.02 -18.20 -9.48
C PHE A 99 -13.58 -18.10 -8.95
N GLN A 100 -13.18 -16.97 -8.37
CA GLN A 100 -11.91 -16.83 -7.64
C GLN A 100 -11.82 -17.81 -6.46
N LYS A 101 -12.88 -17.91 -5.66
CA LYS A 101 -12.96 -18.86 -4.54
C LYS A 101 -12.74 -20.29 -5.02
N GLU A 102 -13.44 -20.69 -6.08
CA GLU A 102 -13.31 -22.04 -6.67
C GLU A 102 -11.89 -22.32 -7.20
N CYS A 103 -11.25 -21.33 -7.84
CA CYS A 103 -9.87 -21.46 -8.31
C CYS A 103 -8.89 -21.70 -7.15
N ILE A 104 -8.97 -20.89 -6.08
CA ILE A 104 -8.09 -21.05 -4.91
C ILE A 104 -8.37 -22.38 -4.20
N GLN A 105 -9.64 -22.74 -4.02
CA GLN A 105 -10.04 -24.01 -3.39
C GLN A 105 -9.46 -25.22 -4.13
N LYS A 106 -9.52 -25.22 -5.47
CA LYS A 106 -8.92 -26.29 -6.30
C LYS A 106 -7.40 -26.38 -6.13
N GLU A 107 -6.70 -25.26 -5.98
CA GLU A 107 -5.26 -25.28 -5.72
C GLU A 107 -4.93 -25.85 -4.33
N PHE A 108 -5.72 -25.53 -3.30
CA PHE A 108 -5.54 -26.12 -1.97
C PHE A 108 -5.84 -27.61 -1.92
N GLU A 109 -6.83 -28.09 -2.66
CA GLU A 109 -7.11 -29.52 -2.79
C GLU A 109 -5.93 -30.27 -3.41
N LYS A 110 -5.30 -29.70 -4.46
CA LYS A 110 -4.09 -30.29 -5.07
C LYS A 110 -2.90 -30.35 -4.11
N LEU A 111 -2.78 -29.34 -3.24
CA LEU A 111 -1.72 -29.26 -2.22
C LEU A 111 -2.06 -30.05 -0.94
N ASN A 112 -3.24 -30.66 -0.87
CA ASN A 112 -3.78 -31.32 0.32
C ASN A 112 -3.78 -30.41 1.57
N TRP A 113 -4.12 -29.13 1.37
CA TRP A 113 -4.22 -28.12 2.42
C TRP A 113 -5.67 -27.95 2.87
N ASN A 114 -5.88 -27.97 4.19
CA ASN A 114 -7.19 -27.74 4.78
C ASN A 114 -7.34 -26.28 5.23
N VAL A 115 -7.44 -25.37 4.25
CA VAL A 115 -7.67 -23.92 4.48
C VAL A 115 -9.09 -23.58 4.06
N LEU A 116 -9.81 -22.85 4.90
CA LEU A 116 -11.18 -22.42 4.59
C LEU A 116 -11.15 -21.29 3.55
N VAL A 117 -11.74 -21.55 2.38
CA VAL A 117 -11.94 -20.56 1.30
C VAL A 117 -13.42 -20.26 1.15
N VAL A 118 -13.80 -19.00 1.28
CA VAL A 118 -15.20 -18.55 1.31
C VAL A 118 -15.39 -17.33 0.43
N SER A 119 -16.62 -17.11 -0.03
CA SER A 119 -17.01 -15.81 -0.59
C SER A 119 -17.32 -14.85 0.55
N VAL A 120 -17.24 -13.54 0.28
CA VAL A 120 -17.65 -12.51 1.26
C VAL A 120 -19.08 -12.70 1.76
N ASP A 121 -20.02 -13.02 0.86
CA ASP A 121 -21.43 -13.26 1.19
C ASP A 121 -21.60 -14.52 2.07
N GLY A 122 -20.74 -15.54 1.90
CA GLY A 122 -20.78 -16.78 2.66
C GLY A 122 -20.10 -16.72 4.03
N TYR A 123 -19.49 -15.58 4.39
CA TYR A 123 -18.71 -15.40 5.61
C TYR A 123 -19.19 -14.22 6.47
N GLN A 124 -20.48 -13.89 6.38
CA GLN A 124 -21.09 -12.84 7.19
C GLN A 124 -21.18 -13.27 8.67
N ALA A 125 -20.97 -12.32 9.58
CA ALA A 125 -21.05 -12.50 11.05
C ALA A 125 -20.06 -13.52 11.66
N GLN A 126 -19.10 -14.01 10.88
CA GLN A 126 -17.97 -14.80 11.37
C GLN A 126 -16.71 -13.92 11.48
N GLU A 127 -15.74 -14.37 12.26
CA GLU A 127 -14.44 -13.71 12.41
C GLU A 127 -13.33 -14.77 12.48
N CYS A 128 -12.16 -14.46 11.93
CA CYS A 128 -10.99 -15.33 11.91
C CYS A 128 -9.76 -14.59 12.45
N ASP A 129 -8.74 -15.33 12.90
CA ASP A 129 -7.53 -14.70 13.42
C ASP A 129 -6.80 -13.92 12.33
N VAL A 130 -6.53 -14.57 11.20
CA VAL A 130 -5.90 -13.95 10.03
C VAL A 130 -6.79 -14.13 8.81
N VAL A 131 -7.04 -13.03 8.10
CA VAL A 131 -7.79 -13.03 6.85
C VAL A 131 -6.87 -12.72 5.69
N VAL A 132 -6.93 -13.55 4.65
CA VAL A 132 -6.37 -13.25 3.33
C VAL A 132 -7.53 -12.91 2.40
N LEU A 133 -7.66 -11.62 2.09
CA LEU A 133 -8.74 -11.08 1.27
C LEU A 133 -8.27 -10.93 -0.18
N VAL A 134 -8.88 -11.67 -1.11
CA VAL A 134 -8.57 -11.65 -2.54
C VAL A 134 -9.68 -10.95 -3.32
N THR A 135 -9.34 -9.86 -4.01
CA THR A 135 -10.34 -8.95 -4.62
C THR A 135 -10.59 -9.19 -6.10
N THR A 136 -9.70 -9.93 -6.78
CA THR A 136 -9.79 -10.40 -8.17
C THR A 136 -9.64 -9.34 -9.26
N ARG A 137 -10.30 -8.19 -9.13
CA ARG A 137 -10.36 -7.17 -10.20
C ARG A 137 -9.01 -6.49 -10.43
N SER A 138 -8.72 -6.25 -11.71
CA SER A 138 -7.61 -5.41 -12.20
C SER A 138 -8.10 -4.66 -13.46
N SER A 139 -8.36 -3.35 -13.35
CA SER A 139 -8.96 -2.52 -14.41
C SER A 139 -8.01 -2.30 -15.59
N ASN A 140 -6.70 -2.17 -15.32
CA ASN A 140 -5.70 -1.91 -16.36
C ASN A 140 -5.44 -3.11 -17.30
N ARG A 141 -5.98 -4.29 -16.99
CA ARG A 141 -5.83 -5.52 -17.80
C ARG A 141 -7.11 -6.35 -17.88
N SER A 142 -8.27 -5.70 -17.85
CA SER A 142 -9.57 -6.37 -17.90
C SER A 142 -9.93 -7.01 -19.25
N GLY A 143 -9.07 -6.91 -20.28
CA GLY A 143 -9.26 -7.65 -21.54
C GLY A 143 -10.56 -7.35 -22.28
N GLY A 144 -11.16 -6.17 -22.08
CA GLY A 144 -12.45 -5.81 -22.66
C GLY A 144 -13.67 -6.26 -21.85
N LEU A 145 -13.48 -6.91 -20.69
CA LEU A 145 -14.51 -7.05 -19.66
C LEU A 145 -14.76 -5.64 -19.11
N GLY A 146 -15.93 -5.07 -19.41
CA GLY A 146 -16.26 -3.68 -19.07
C GLY A 146 -15.97 -3.31 -17.61
N ASP A 147 -15.79 -2.00 -17.40
CA ASP A 147 -15.56 -1.36 -16.10
C ASP A 147 -16.81 -1.44 -15.19
N SER A 148 -17.23 -2.65 -14.83
CA SER A 148 -18.25 -2.85 -13.81
C SER A 148 -17.59 -2.66 -12.43
N SER A 149 -17.13 -1.42 -12.20
CA SER A 149 -16.71 -0.86 -10.92
C SER A 149 -17.82 -0.96 -9.86
N ASP A 150 -19.06 -1.18 -10.28
CA ASP A 150 -20.23 -1.35 -9.41
C ASP A 150 -20.06 -2.43 -8.33
N PHE A 151 -19.34 -3.52 -8.62
CA PHE A 151 -19.07 -4.53 -7.60
C PHE A 151 -18.11 -4.03 -6.51
N LEU A 152 -17.09 -3.25 -6.89
CA LEU A 152 -16.16 -2.64 -5.92
C LEU A 152 -16.79 -1.45 -5.19
N ARG A 153 -17.91 -0.92 -5.70
CA ARG A 153 -18.69 0.17 -5.09
C ARG A 153 -19.73 -0.31 -4.07
N ASP A 154 -19.86 -1.62 -3.85
CA ASP A 154 -20.66 -2.14 -2.75
C ASP A 154 -19.90 -1.94 -1.42
N ASP A 155 -20.17 -0.78 -0.80
CA ASP A 155 -19.57 -0.36 0.46
C ASP A 155 -19.88 -1.34 1.62
N CYS A 156 -21.04 -2.01 1.60
CA CYS A 156 -21.42 -3.01 2.59
C CYS A 156 -20.53 -4.26 2.46
N ARG A 157 -20.34 -4.77 1.24
CA ARG A 157 -19.45 -5.92 0.99
C ARG A 157 -18.01 -5.62 1.33
N ALA A 158 -17.52 -4.42 0.98
CA ALA A 158 -16.18 -3.97 1.36
C ALA A 158 -16.01 -3.95 2.89
N THR A 159 -16.96 -3.34 3.60
CA THR A 159 -16.94 -3.26 5.07
C THR A 159 -16.97 -4.64 5.71
N VAL A 160 -17.83 -5.55 5.22
CA VAL A 160 -17.88 -6.93 5.72
C VAL A 160 -16.52 -7.60 5.52
N ALA A 161 -15.95 -7.58 4.32
CA ALA A 161 -14.68 -8.23 4.02
C ALA A 161 -13.52 -7.71 4.88
N LEU A 162 -13.40 -6.39 5.02
CA LEU A 162 -12.33 -5.73 5.78
C LEU A 162 -12.45 -5.97 7.30
N SER A 163 -13.65 -6.24 7.81
CA SER A 163 -13.92 -6.36 9.24
C SER A 163 -13.83 -7.78 9.81
N ARG A 164 -13.44 -8.79 9.01
CA ARG A 164 -13.43 -10.20 9.46
C ARG A 164 -12.18 -10.61 10.27
N ALA A 165 -11.10 -9.83 10.20
CA ALA A 165 -9.81 -10.14 10.81
C ALA A 165 -9.74 -9.77 12.29
N LYS A 166 -9.29 -10.68 13.16
CA LYS A 166 -9.01 -10.38 14.56
C LYS A 166 -7.59 -9.88 14.79
N HIS A 167 -6.61 -10.54 14.20
CA HIS A 167 -5.18 -10.35 14.46
C HIS A 167 -4.40 -9.83 13.25
N GLY A 168 -4.88 -10.10 12.03
CA GLY A 168 -4.19 -9.65 10.83
C GLY A 168 -4.99 -9.74 9.54
N LEU A 169 -4.76 -8.79 8.64
CA LEU A 169 -5.40 -8.69 7.34
C LEU A 169 -4.37 -8.57 6.23
N PHE A 170 -4.44 -9.49 5.28
CA PHE A 170 -3.70 -9.42 4.02
C PHE A 170 -4.67 -9.08 2.90
N LEU A 171 -4.57 -7.89 2.33
CA LEU A 171 -5.34 -7.49 1.16
C LEU A 171 -4.54 -7.80 -0.11
N VAL A 172 -5.00 -8.76 -0.90
CA VAL A 172 -4.41 -9.15 -2.19
C VAL A 172 -5.31 -8.61 -3.30
N GLY A 173 -4.80 -7.67 -4.08
CA GLY A 173 -5.60 -7.01 -5.11
C GLY A 173 -4.80 -6.02 -5.95
N ASP A 174 -5.42 -5.49 -6.99
CA ASP A 174 -4.90 -4.33 -7.72
C ASP A 174 -5.32 -3.06 -6.97
N ILE A 175 -4.36 -2.41 -6.32
CA ILE A 175 -4.63 -1.27 -5.43
C ILE A 175 -5.27 -0.11 -6.20
N GLU A 176 -4.79 0.20 -7.40
CA GLU A 176 -5.35 1.27 -8.24
C GLU A 176 -6.79 0.98 -8.63
N THR A 177 -7.09 -0.27 -8.95
CA THR A 177 -8.47 -0.70 -9.25
C THR A 177 -9.37 -0.57 -8.03
N LEU A 178 -8.88 -0.95 -6.86
CA LEU A 178 -9.63 -0.84 -5.60
C LEU A 178 -9.94 0.60 -5.22
N ARG A 179 -9.04 1.56 -5.51
CA ARG A 179 -9.26 2.99 -5.29
C ARG A 179 -10.49 3.55 -6.01
N GLY A 180 -11.00 2.87 -7.03
CA GLY A 180 -12.28 3.22 -7.66
C GLY A 180 -13.52 3.08 -6.77
N GLY A 181 -13.42 2.35 -5.65
CA GLY A 181 -14.48 2.23 -4.64
C GLY A 181 -14.22 3.10 -3.40
N LYS A 182 -15.27 3.71 -2.84
CA LYS A 182 -15.14 4.70 -1.75
C LYS A 182 -14.55 4.11 -0.47
N VAL A 183 -15.13 3.03 0.04
CA VAL A 183 -14.63 2.35 1.25
C VAL A 183 -13.21 1.83 1.03
N TRP A 184 -12.94 1.22 -0.13
CA TRP A 184 -11.61 0.71 -0.47
C TRP A 184 -10.55 1.82 -0.53
N SER A 185 -10.83 2.95 -1.19
CA SER A 185 -9.90 4.08 -1.24
C SER A 185 -9.59 4.57 0.16
N ARG A 186 -10.61 4.85 0.98
CA ARG A 186 -10.41 5.30 2.36
C ARG A 186 -9.64 4.28 3.21
N PHE A 187 -9.93 2.99 3.05
CA PHE A 187 -9.19 1.93 3.73
C PHE A 187 -7.72 1.91 3.33
N ILE A 188 -7.42 1.94 2.02
CA ILE A 188 -6.06 1.92 1.49
C ILE A 188 -5.30 3.17 1.93
N ASP A 189 -5.93 4.35 1.86
CA ASP A 189 -5.33 5.62 2.29
C ASP A 189 -4.97 5.57 3.78
N ARG A 190 -5.94 5.18 4.63
CA ARG A 190 -5.72 5.09 6.07
C ARG A 190 -4.77 3.97 6.47
N ALA A 191 -4.74 2.85 5.76
CA ALA A 191 -3.76 1.80 6.01
C ALA A 191 -2.34 2.23 5.62
N SER A 192 -2.21 3.06 4.56
CA SER A 192 -0.91 3.54 4.06
C SER A 192 -0.18 4.47 5.04
N ASP A 193 -0.90 4.99 6.03
CA ASP A 193 -0.33 5.70 7.17
C ASP A 193 0.56 4.83 8.06
N PHE A 194 0.33 3.52 8.07
CA PHE A 194 0.94 2.56 8.99
C PHE A 194 1.72 1.44 8.29
N THR A 195 1.40 1.17 7.03
CA THR A 195 2.03 0.12 6.24
C THR A 195 2.34 0.61 4.84
N MET A 196 3.28 -0.04 4.18
CA MET A 196 3.56 0.20 2.78
C MET A 196 2.79 -0.78 1.89
N VAL A 197 2.48 -0.34 0.68
CA VAL A 197 2.00 -1.26 -0.34
C VAL A 197 3.19 -2.03 -0.92
N VAL A 198 3.06 -3.34 -0.90
CA VAL A 198 4.07 -4.29 -1.35
C VAL A 198 3.58 -5.06 -2.56
N GLY A 199 4.45 -5.85 -3.18
CA GLY A 199 4.12 -6.62 -4.38
C GLY A 199 4.96 -7.88 -4.50
N GLN A 200 5.32 -8.27 -5.71
CA GLN A 200 5.97 -9.56 -5.93
C GLN A 200 7.33 -9.69 -5.21
N GLU A 201 8.08 -8.59 -5.05
CA GLU A 201 9.34 -8.60 -4.30
C GLU A 201 9.15 -9.05 -2.84
N TYR A 202 8.05 -8.63 -2.21
CA TYR A 202 7.71 -9.07 -0.85
C TYR A 202 7.50 -10.57 -0.76
N LEU A 203 6.74 -11.12 -1.69
CA LEU A 203 6.51 -12.56 -1.75
C LEU A 203 7.83 -13.33 -1.97
N ASN A 204 8.78 -12.76 -2.73
CA ASN A 204 10.11 -13.34 -2.90
C ASN A 204 10.92 -13.33 -1.59
N VAL A 205 10.83 -12.25 -0.81
CA VAL A 205 11.44 -12.18 0.53
C VAL A 205 10.84 -13.24 1.45
N LEU A 206 9.51 -13.44 1.42
CA LEU A 206 8.84 -14.49 2.19
C LEU A 206 9.43 -15.89 1.91
N ARG A 207 9.68 -16.20 0.63
CA ARG A 207 10.30 -17.46 0.19
C ARG A 207 11.77 -17.59 0.60
N SER A 208 12.53 -16.50 0.55
CA SER A 208 13.98 -16.52 0.81
C SER A 208 14.35 -16.78 2.27
N GLY A 209 13.43 -16.54 3.21
CA GLY A 209 13.63 -16.73 4.66
C GLY A 209 14.53 -15.67 5.32
N SER A 210 15.34 -14.93 4.56
CA SER A 210 16.17 -13.83 5.06
C SER A 210 15.32 -12.58 5.25
N CYS A 211 15.12 -12.18 6.51
CA CYS A 211 14.30 -11.03 6.88
C CYS A 211 15.17 -10.02 7.61
N LYS A 212 15.59 -8.96 6.91
CA LYS A 212 16.28 -7.82 7.49
C LYS A 212 15.31 -6.65 7.59
N ARG A 213 15.52 -5.79 8.58
CA ARG A 213 14.75 -4.56 8.76
C ARG A 213 15.66 -3.35 8.85
N ASP A 214 15.15 -2.19 8.49
CA ASP A 214 15.81 -0.92 8.79
C ASP A 214 15.52 -0.47 10.24
N ARG A 215 16.01 0.73 10.58
CA ARG A 215 15.80 1.34 11.91
C ARG A 215 14.35 1.76 12.20
N PHE A 216 13.49 1.79 11.18
CA PHE A 216 12.09 2.19 11.26
C PHE A 216 11.15 0.97 11.28
N GLY A 217 11.70 -0.24 11.24
CA GLY A 217 10.94 -1.49 11.24
C GLY A 217 10.45 -1.92 9.85
N GLN A 218 10.89 -1.26 8.78
CA GLN A 218 10.56 -1.60 7.39
C GLN A 218 11.29 -2.87 6.96
N LEU A 219 10.62 -3.78 6.27
CA LEU A 219 11.22 -4.98 5.73
C LEU A 219 12.12 -4.66 4.53
N LEU A 220 13.30 -5.27 4.49
CA LEU A 220 14.28 -5.10 3.42
C LEU A 220 14.35 -6.33 2.53
N SER A 221 14.56 -6.10 1.24
CA SER A 221 14.80 -7.14 0.25
C SER A 221 16.22 -7.68 0.33
N ALA A 222 16.50 -8.73 -0.44
CA ALA A 222 17.85 -9.31 -0.50
C ALA A 222 18.92 -8.30 -0.93
N SER A 223 18.52 -7.27 -1.69
CA SER A 223 19.38 -6.16 -2.12
C SER A 223 19.61 -5.08 -1.05
N GLY A 224 18.93 -5.18 0.11
CA GLY A 224 18.96 -4.17 1.16
C GLY A 224 18.02 -2.98 0.94
N ARG A 225 17.19 -3.00 -0.12
CA ARG A 225 16.16 -1.97 -0.39
C ARG A 225 14.89 -2.27 0.38
N VAL A 226 14.12 -1.24 0.72
CA VAL A 226 12.78 -1.41 1.29
C VAL A 226 11.89 -2.15 0.31
N VAL A 227 11.16 -3.15 0.81
CA VAL A 227 10.24 -3.97 0.02
C VAL A 227 8.93 -3.22 -0.18
N ALA A 228 8.94 -2.13 -0.94
CA ALA A 228 7.75 -1.35 -1.30
C ALA A 228 7.58 -1.39 -2.82
N ASN A 229 6.36 -1.67 -3.29
CA ASN A 229 6.11 -1.87 -4.72
C ASN A 229 5.50 -0.64 -5.41
N PHE A 230 5.63 0.55 -4.82
CA PHE A 230 5.22 1.81 -5.45
C PHE A 230 6.35 2.75 -5.81
N VAL A 231 7.56 2.22 -5.97
CA VAL A 231 8.54 2.82 -6.88
C VAL A 231 8.13 2.40 -8.29
N ASP A 232 7.21 3.14 -8.90
CA ASP A 232 7.21 3.15 -10.36
C ASP A 232 8.58 3.71 -10.74
N GLU A 233 9.46 2.87 -11.29
CA GLU A 233 10.62 3.38 -12.01
C GLU A 233 10.11 4.51 -12.92
N VAL A 234 10.62 5.73 -12.74
CA VAL A 234 10.45 6.81 -13.71
C VAL A 234 10.71 6.21 -15.08
N VAL A 235 9.66 6.07 -15.89
CA VAL A 235 9.77 5.48 -17.23
C VAL A 235 10.70 6.38 -18.02
N PRO A 236 11.87 5.90 -18.46
CA PRO A 236 12.60 6.59 -19.50
C PRO A 236 11.70 6.47 -20.74
N ASN A 237 11.19 7.58 -21.26
CA ASN A 237 10.44 7.56 -22.51
C ASN A 237 11.30 6.90 -23.59
N SER A 238 10.93 5.70 -24.01
CA SER A 238 11.31 5.21 -25.32
C SER A 238 10.72 6.19 -26.33
N SER A 239 11.58 6.74 -27.19
CA SER A 239 11.27 7.73 -28.24
C SER A 239 10.94 9.16 -27.80
N ASN A 240 11.89 9.87 -27.18
CA ASN A 240 12.36 11.19 -27.65
C ASN A 240 13.47 11.71 -26.74
N ASN A 241 14.62 12.06 -27.33
CA ASN A 241 15.85 12.49 -26.66
C ASN A 241 15.79 13.88 -25.96
N ASN A 242 14.59 14.39 -25.65
CA ASN A 242 14.39 15.64 -24.92
C ASN A 242 13.68 15.36 -23.59
N ASN A 243 14.25 14.45 -22.79
CA ASN A 243 13.80 14.17 -21.44
C ASN A 243 13.91 15.44 -20.58
N LEU A 244 12.80 15.92 -20.03
CA LEU A 244 12.79 16.77 -18.84
C LEU A 244 13.14 15.93 -17.60
N GLN A 245 14.30 15.25 -17.61
CA GLN A 245 14.99 14.90 -16.38
C GLN A 245 15.74 16.16 -15.97
N ARG A 246 15.07 17.04 -15.22
CA ARG A 246 15.70 18.24 -14.69
C ARG A 246 16.11 17.94 -13.26
N VAL A 247 17.42 17.96 -13.04
CA VAL A 247 17.97 18.03 -11.68
C VAL A 247 17.86 19.49 -11.26
N GLU A 248 16.96 19.76 -10.32
CA GLU A 248 16.82 21.09 -9.72
C GLU A 248 17.36 21.08 -8.29
N TRP A 249 18.03 22.17 -7.92
CA TRP A 249 18.46 22.45 -6.57
C TRP A 249 17.38 23.27 -5.89
N LEU A 250 16.86 22.79 -4.77
CA LEU A 250 15.79 23.45 -4.04
C LEU A 250 16.26 23.99 -2.71
N GLU A 251 15.79 25.18 -2.33
CA GLU A 251 15.91 25.70 -0.97
C GLU A 251 14.61 25.47 -0.20
N MET A 252 14.69 24.80 0.94
CA MET A 252 13.56 24.57 1.85
C MET A 252 13.47 25.71 2.89
N LYS A 253 12.25 26.07 3.33
CA LYS A 253 12.00 26.90 4.51
C LYS A 253 10.81 26.33 5.28
N LEU A 254 10.95 26.13 6.58
CA LEU A 254 9.88 25.62 7.44
C LEU A 254 9.55 26.57 8.58
N GLY A 255 8.30 27.04 8.65
CA GLY A 255 7.88 28.01 9.66
C GLY A 255 8.57 29.37 9.48
N ASP A 256 8.78 30.07 10.60
CA ASP A 256 9.35 31.43 10.62
C ASP A 256 10.89 31.45 10.62
N GLU A 257 11.54 30.32 10.96
CA GLU A 257 13.01 30.18 10.98
C GLU A 257 13.57 29.80 9.59
N MET A 258 14.76 30.33 9.26
CA MET A 258 15.40 30.21 7.94
C MET A 258 16.44 29.09 7.93
N ASP A 259 15.98 27.84 7.88
CA ASP A 259 16.87 26.69 7.66
C ASP A 259 16.90 26.32 6.18
N GLN A 260 18.02 26.59 5.51
CA GLN A 260 18.22 26.30 4.09
C GLN A 260 18.90 24.94 3.89
N VAL A 261 18.19 24.01 3.26
CA VAL A 261 18.71 22.71 2.83
C VAL A 261 18.68 22.64 1.31
N LEU A 262 19.79 22.23 0.68
CA LEU A 262 19.85 21.93 -0.75
C LEU A 262 19.42 20.48 -0.97
N VAL A 263 18.46 20.30 -1.86
CA VAL A 263 18.01 18.97 -2.26
C VAL A 263 18.19 18.82 -3.76
N GLU A 264 18.80 17.72 -4.16
CA GLU A 264 18.87 17.25 -5.54
C GLU A 264 17.67 16.32 -5.78
N LEU A 265 16.76 16.72 -6.66
CA LEU A 265 15.59 15.93 -7.06
C LEU A 265 15.70 15.52 -8.53
N LYS A 266 15.24 14.31 -8.83
CA LYS A 266 14.86 13.89 -10.17
C LYS A 266 13.38 14.19 -10.34
N ILE A 267 13.09 15.15 -11.21
CA ILE A 267 11.71 15.49 -11.57
C ILE A 267 11.32 14.64 -12.77
N GLY A 268 10.15 14.02 -12.69
CA GLY A 268 9.58 13.19 -13.73
C GLY A 268 8.06 13.32 -13.79
N ARG A 269 7.46 12.53 -14.66
CA ARG A 269 6.01 12.31 -14.68
C ARG A 269 5.73 10.95 -14.08
N ASP A 270 4.63 10.88 -13.34
CA ASP A 270 4.12 9.59 -12.90
C ASP A 270 3.58 8.83 -14.12
N LYS A 271 3.73 7.50 -14.14
CA LYS A 271 3.06 6.66 -15.15
C LYS A 271 1.55 6.86 -15.09
N HIS A 272 1.05 7.20 -13.91
CA HIS A 272 -0.34 7.49 -13.63
C HIS A 272 -0.46 8.95 -13.17
N PRO A 273 -0.74 9.89 -14.10
CA PRO A 273 -0.74 11.32 -13.79
C PRO A 273 -1.83 11.68 -12.78
N MET A 274 -1.39 12.26 -11.66
CA MET A 274 -2.26 12.87 -10.65
C MET A 274 -2.50 14.34 -11.02
N TYR A 275 -3.64 14.90 -10.64
CA TYR A 275 -3.98 16.29 -10.94
C TYR A 275 -4.20 17.08 -9.65
N GLY A 276 -3.60 18.27 -9.59
CA GLY A 276 -3.83 19.23 -8.52
C GLY A 276 -5.22 19.83 -8.60
N ASN A 277 -5.60 20.61 -7.58
CA ASN A 277 -6.91 21.27 -7.51
C ASN A 277 -7.14 22.29 -8.65
N ASN A 278 -6.08 22.74 -9.30
CA ASN A 278 -6.12 23.61 -10.48
C ASN A 278 -6.24 22.85 -11.81
N GLY A 279 -6.34 21.52 -11.78
CA GLY A 279 -6.44 20.66 -12.96
C GLY A 279 -5.13 20.45 -13.71
N LYS A 280 -3.97 20.87 -13.16
CA LYS A 280 -2.66 20.60 -13.75
C LYS A 280 -2.11 19.26 -13.26
N GLU A 281 -1.37 18.57 -14.12
CA GLU A 281 -0.66 17.34 -13.79
C GLU A 281 0.41 17.63 -12.72
N LEU A 282 0.41 16.82 -11.65
CA LEU A 282 1.41 16.85 -10.60
C LEU A 282 2.67 16.13 -11.06
N LEU A 283 3.82 16.74 -10.79
CA LEU A 283 5.13 16.17 -11.10
C LEU A 283 5.50 15.11 -10.06
N LEU A 284 6.06 13.99 -10.51
CA LEU A 284 6.65 12.98 -9.63
C LEU A 284 8.08 13.38 -9.31
N LEU A 285 8.46 13.29 -8.04
CA LEU A 285 9.74 13.77 -7.58
C LEU A 285 10.44 12.66 -6.83
N GLU A 286 11.52 12.17 -7.43
CA GLU A 286 12.39 11.20 -6.79
C GLU A 286 13.58 11.94 -6.17
N PRO A 287 13.70 11.97 -4.85
CA PRO A 287 14.83 12.60 -4.22
C PRO A 287 16.13 11.80 -4.45
N ILE A 288 17.18 12.49 -4.91
CA ILE A 288 18.49 11.92 -5.26
C ILE A 288 19.49 12.12 -4.12
N LYS A 289 19.64 13.37 -3.66
CA LYS A 289 20.67 13.76 -2.69
C LYS A 289 20.22 14.97 -1.86
N CYS A 290 20.83 15.15 -0.70
CA CYS A 290 20.63 16.29 0.17
C CYS A 290 21.98 16.80 0.68
N SER A 291 22.21 18.11 0.62
CA SER A 291 23.42 18.79 1.07
C SER A 291 23.10 20.13 1.71
N ASN A 292 23.81 20.51 2.78
CA ASN A 292 23.61 21.79 3.45
C ASN A 292 24.27 22.93 2.64
N VAL A 293 23.65 24.11 2.60
CA VAL A 293 24.13 25.24 1.78
C VAL A 293 25.06 26.19 2.53
N THR A 294 24.97 26.31 3.86
CA THR A 294 25.82 27.28 4.57
C THR A 294 26.27 26.84 5.97
N ASN A 295 27.59 26.98 6.19
CA ASN A 295 28.27 27.01 7.49
C ASN A 295 27.54 27.92 8.49
N VAL A 296 27.12 27.39 9.65
CA VAL A 296 27.38 27.89 11.02
C VAL A 296 27.07 26.74 11.99
N GLU A 297 27.87 26.62 13.05
CA GLU A 297 27.91 25.58 14.09
C GLU A 297 26.65 25.44 14.98
N ALA A 298 25.45 25.48 14.42
CA ALA A 298 24.22 25.12 15.14
C ALA A 298 23.50 24.00 14.37
N MET A 299 23.58 22.79 14.90
CA MET A 299 22.72 21.69 14.47
C MET A 299 21.27 22.08 14.77
N ASP A 300 20.49 22.45 13.76
CA ASP A 300 19.11 21.98 13.73
C ASP A 300 19.01 20.71 12.88
N THR A 301 19.20 19.60 13.58
CA THR A 301 19.12 18.24 13.07
C THR A 301 17.73 17.89 12.53
N SER A 302 16.70 18.70 12.74
CA SER A 302 15.31 18.34 12.42
C SER A 302 15.07 18.18 10.91
N LEU A 303 15.50 19.14 10.08
CA LEU A 303 15.14 19.16 8.65
C LEU A 303 15.93 18.17 7.79
N ALA A 304 17.24 18.11 7.95
CA ALA A 304 18.05 17.10 7.26
C ALA A 304 17.66 15.67 7.70
N ASN A 305 17.24 15.48 8.95
CA ASN A 305 16.70 14.20 9.41
C ASN A 305 15.29 13.94 8.89
N ALA A 306 14.40 14.95 8.82
CA ALA A 306 13.07 14.82 8.23
C ALA A 306 13.20 14.44 6.74
N TRP A 307 14.12 15.06 6.01
CA TRP A 307 14.41 14.74 4.63
C TRP A 307 15.03 13.36 4.44
N LYS A 308 16.01 12.98 5.27
CA LYS A 308 16.53 11.59 5.31
C LYS A 308 15.45 10.57 5.68
N THR A 309 14.47 10.97 6.48
CA THR A 309 13.32 10.14 6.86
C THR A 309 12.39 9.98 5.66
N ILE A 310 12.04 11.06 4.96
CA ILE A 310 11.25 11.02 3.71
C ILE A 310 11.95 10.13 2.65
N MET A 311 13.26 10.29 2.47
CA MET A 311 14.11 9.45 1.62
C MET A 311 14.07 7.96 2.02
N GLY A 312 14.06 7.67 3.33
CA GLY A 312 14.01 6.32 3.87
C GLY A 312 12.62 5.68 3.86
N LEU A 313 11.56 6.48 3.80
CA LEU A 313 10.17 6.04 3.78
C LEU A 313 9.67 5.70 2.36
N GLY A 314 10.45 5.99 1.32
CA GLY A 314 10.06 5.71 -0.07
C GLY A 314 8.77 6.42 -0.50
N VAL A 315 8.48 7.57 0.12
CA VAL A 315 7.23 8.32 -0.07
C VAL A 315 7.22 8.98 -1.44
N ARG A 316 6.11 8.85 -2.19
CA ARG A 316 5.89 9.66 -3.40
C ARG A 316 5.71 11.12 -3.00
N ILE A 317 6.59 11.97 -3.52
CA ILE A 317 6.44 13.41 -3.41
C ILE A 317 5.84 13.87 -4.73
N HIS A 318 4.68 14.50 -4.66
CA HIS A 318 4.04 15.13 -5.80
C HIS A 318 4.23 16.65 -5.73
N GLY A 319 4.57 17.27 -6.85
CA GLY A 319 4.80 18.71 -6.92
C GLY A 319 3.83 19.40 -7.87
N GLU A 320 3.32 20.56 -7.46
CA GLU A 320 2.58 21.47 -8.32
C GLU A 320 3.47 22.66 -8.69
N GLU A 321 3.71 22.86 -10.00
CA GLU A 321 4.52 23.97 -10.50
C GLU A 321 3.67 25.26 -10.61
N GLU A 322 4.05 26.26 -9.81
CA GLU A 322 3.60 27.65 -9.88
C GLU A 322 4.70 28.54 -10.47
N GLU A 323 4.36 29.75 -10.92
CA GLU A 323 5.17 30.61 -11.83
C GLU A 323 6.65 30.82 -11.47
N ASN A 324 7.10 30.51 -10.24
CA ASN A 324 8.51 30.34 -9.88
C ASN A 324 8.75 29.33 -8.74
N LYS A 325 7.76 28.49 -8.40
CA LYS A 325 7.81 27.62 -7.22
C LYS A 325 7.30 26.23 -7.56
N ILE A 326 7.82 25.20 -6.92
CA ILE A 326 7.17 23.89 -6.90
C ILE A 326 6.67 23.65 -5.49
N ILE A 327 5.36 23.54 -5.33
CA ILE A 327 4.72 23.21 -4.06
C ILE A 327 4.64 21.71 -3.97
N PHE A 328 5.36 21.14 -3.01
CA PHE A 328 5.38 19.69 -2.81
C PHE A 328 4.34 19.26 -1.79
N PHE A 329 3.61 18.21 -2.12
CA PHE A 329 2.72 17.52 -1.22
C PHE A 329 3.41 16.24 -0.80
N ILE A 330 3.92 16.26 0.43
CA ILE A 330 4.37 15.04 1.09
C ILE A 330 3.14 14.44 1.73
N HIS A 331 2.64 13.34 1.18
CA HIS A 331 1.55 12.59 1.77
C HIS A 331 2.10 11.75 2.94
N LEU A 332 2.66 12.43 3.93
CA LEU A 332 2.88 11.90 5.26
C LEU A 332 1.87 12.58 6.16
N ASN A 333 1.08 11.77 6.86
CA ASN A 333 0.14 12.16 7.90
C ASN A 333 0.41 13.57 8.47
N PHE A 334 -0.47 14.51 8.11
CA PHE A 334 -0.68 15.83 8.73
C PHE A 334 0.31 16.99 8.50
N VAL A 335 1.25 16.94 7.55
CA VAL A 335 2.07 18.14 7.25
C VAL A 335 1.97 18.57 5.78
N LYS A 336 1.17 19.61 5.53
CA LYS A 336 1.27 20.40 4.29
C LYS A 336 2.50 21.30 4.40
N MET A 337 3.65 20.81 3.92
CA MET A 337 4.82 21.67 3.74
C MET A 337 4.67 22.43 2.43
N SER A 338 4.83 23.74 2.46
CA SER A 338 4.90 24.57 1.25
C SER A 338 6.33 25.09 1.13
N LEU A 339 6.93 24.94 -0.04
CA LEU A 339 8.32 25.29 -0.28
C LEU A 339 8.42 26.43 -1.28
N ASN A 340 9.33 27.37 -1.03
CA ASN A 340 9.66 28.40 -2.00
C ASN A 340 10.87 27.91 -2.81
N VAL A 341 10.65 27.52 -4.06
CA VAL A 341 11.76 27.24 -4.96
C VAL A 341 12.28 28.58 -5.48
N PHE A 342 13.58 28.81 -5.36
CA PHE A 342 14.23 29.95 -6.01
C PHE A 342 15.05 29.41 -7.17
N ARG A 343 14.64 29.74 -8.39
CA ARG A 343 15.44 29.49 -9.59
C ARG A 343 16.55 30.54 -9.64
N PHE A 344 17.80 30.11 -9.67
CA PHE A 344 18.93 30.94 -10.09
C PHE A 344 19.21 30.75 -11.57
#